data_AF-A0A7C5IW44-F1
#
_entry.id   AF-A0A7C5IW44-F1
#
_cell.length_a   1.000
_cell.length_b   1.000
_cell.length_c   1.000
_cell.angle_alpha   90.00
_cell.angle_beta   90.00
_cell.angle_gamma   90.00
#
_symmetry.space_group_name_H-M   'P 1'
#
loop_
_entity.id
_entity.type
_entity.pdbx_description
1 polymer ?
#
loop_
_entity_poly.entity_id
_entity_poly.type
_entity_poly.pdbx_seq_one_letter_code
_entity_poly.pdbx_strand_id
1 'polypeptide(L)'
;MRTVIFKTIAPALTAIMIVFSVFVLLRGHNEPGGGFIGGLIAASAVAIYGIAVGVEEVRRAMRVDPISVAGFGVFIAAFAGLLSLGQAVPYLTGLWAYFEIGGSKITIS
;
A
#
# COMPACT_ATOMS: atom_id res chain seq x y z
N MET A 1 -4.80 16.80 19.40
CA MET A 1 -6.02 17.08 20.20
C MET A 1 -5.90 16.33 21.52
N ARG A 2 -6.39 16.89 22.64
CA ARG A 2 -6.07 16.37 23.99
C ARG A 2 -7.27 15.77 24.73
N THR A 3 -8.28 15.28 24.01
CA THR A 3 -9.43 14.60 24.63
C THR A 3 -9.09 13.14 24.89
N VAL A 4 -9.57 12.61 26.02
CA VAL A 4 -9.36 11.20 26.40
C VAL A 4 -9.98 10.28 25.36
N ILE A 5 -11.20 10.60 24.90
CA ILE A 5 -11.93 9.82 23.89
C ILE A 5 -11.10 9.64 22.61
N PHE A 6 -10.56 10.73 22.05
CA PHE A 6 -9.78 10.64 20.81
C PHE A 6 -8.49 9.87 21.01
N LYS A 7 -7.77 10.11 22.12
CA LYS A 7 -6.52 9.40 22.43
C LYS A 7 -6.74 7.89 22.63
N THR A 8 -7.90 7.48 23.14
CA THR A 8 -8.26 6.07 23.32
C THR A 8 -8.64 5.40 22.00
N ILE A 9 -9.41 6.07 21.14
CA ILE A 9 -9.94 5.45 19.90
C ILE A 9 -8.93 5.49 18.75
N ALA A 10 -8.13 6.56 18.64
CA ALA A 10 -7.25 6.79 17.49
C ALA A 10 -6.29 5.62 17.18
N PRO A 11 -5.63 4.96 18.15
CA PRO A 11 -4.75 3.81 17.84
C PRO A 11 -5.50 2.65 17.16
N ALA A 12 -6.69 2.30 17.65
CA ALA A 12 -7.51 1.24 17.06
C ALA A 12 -8.01 1.65 15.67
N LEU A 13 -8.46 2.90 15.51
CA LEU A 13 -8.89 3.43 14.22
C LEU A 13 -7.75 3.44 13.19
N THR A 14 -6.55 3.87 13.58
CA THR A 14 -5.35 3.83 12.73
C THR A 14 -5.09 2.41 12.24
N ALA A 15 -5.14 1.40 13.12
CA ALA A 15 -4.94 0.00 12.72
C ALA A 15 -5.97 -0.46 11.68
N ILE A 16 -7.26 -0.15 11.90
CA ILE A 16 -8.34 -0.47 10.95
C ILE A 16 -8.10 0.23 9.61
N MET A 17 -7.73 1.51 9.62
CA MET A 17 -7.46 2.27 8.40
C MET A 17 -6.27 1.71 7.61
N ILE A 18 -5.22 1.23 8.28
CA ILE A 18 -4.07 0.59 7.62
C ILE A 18 -4.51 -0.72 6.95
N VAL A 19 -5.28 -1.56 7.64
CA VAL A 19 -5.84 -2.78 7.03
C VAL A 19 -6.74 -2.44 5.84
N PHE A 20 -7.57 -1.41 5.97
CA PHE A 20 -8.46 -0.96 4.90
C PHE A 20 -7.69 -0.39 3.71
N SER A 21 -6.59 0.34 3.94
CA SER A 21 -5.68 0.81 2.89
C SER A 21 -5.14 -0.35 2.04
N VAL A 22 -4.72 -1.45 2.68
CA VAL A 22 -4.26 -2.66 1.99
C VAL A 22 -5.39 -3.31 1.20
N PHE A 23 -6.58 -3.42 1.77
CA PHE A 23 -7.76 -3.93 1.05
C PHE A 23 -8.08 -3.09 -0.20
N VAL A 24 -8.06 -1.77 -0.09
CA VAL A 24 -8.32 -0.84 -1.20
C VAL A 24 -7.24 -0.92 -2.27
N LEU A 25 -5.97 -1.11 -1.88
CA LEU A 25 -4.86 -1.35 -2.80
C LEU A 25 -5.11 -2.62 -3.64
N LEU A 26 -5.47 -3.73 -2.99
CA LEU A 26 -5.57 -5.05 -3.64
C LEU A 26 -6.78 -5.18 -4.57
N ARG A 27 -7.90 -4.51 -4.29
CA ARG A 27 -9.12 -4.62 -5.13
C ARG A 27 -9.11 -3.72 -6.38
N GLY A 28 -8.10 -2.86 -6.52
CA GLY A 28 -8.10 -1.76 -7.51
C GLY A 28 -8.16 -2.18 -8.98
N HIS A 29 -7.94 -3.46 -9.29
CA HIS A 29 -8.06 -3.99 -10.66
C HIS A 29 -9.52 -4.22 -11.07
N ASN A 30 -10.41 -4.53 -10.12
CA ASN A 30 -11.75 -5.02 -10.42
C ASN A 30 -12.82 -4.03 -9.98
N GLU A 31 -12.50 -3.18 -8.99
CA GLU A 31 -13.44 -2.28 -8.33
C GLU A 31 -12.75 -0.95 -7.98
N PRO A 32 -13.51 0.10 -7.64
CA PRO A 32 -12.93 1.37 -7.22
C PRO A 32 -11.91 1.18 -6.07
N GLY A 33 -10.68 1.63 -6.31
CA GLY A 33 -9.56 1.45 -5.38
C GLY A 33 -8.21 1.76 -6.02
N GLY A 34 -7.19 1.00 -5.60
CA GLY A 34 -5.83 1.09 -6.15
C GLY A 34 -4.84 1.83 -5.24
N GLY A 35 -3.60 1.91 -5.71
CA GLY A 35 -2.46 2.35 -4.90
C GLY A 35 -2.49 3.81 -4.47
N PHE A 36 -3.06 4.71 -5.29
CA PHE A 36 -3.13 6.13 -4.95
C PHE A 36 -4.01 6.39 -3.73
N ILE A 37 -5.29 5.99 -3.79
CA ILE A 37 -6.22 6.17 -2.68
C ILE A 37 -5.85 5.29 -1.47
N GLY A 38 -5.34 4.08 -1.70
CA GLY A 38 -4.78 3.24 -0.62
C GLY A 38 -3.66 3.96 0.12
N GLY A 39 -2.71 4.57 -0.59
CA GLY A 39 -1.63 5.36 -0.01
C GLY A 39 -2.12 6.57 0.79
N LEU A 40 -3.12 7.31 0.27
CA LEU A 40 -3.73 8.44 1.00
C LEU A 40 -4.43 8.01 2.28
N ILE A 41 -5.11 6.86 2.29
CA ILE A 41 -5.73 6.29 3.50
C ILE A 41 -4.65 5.94 4.52
N ALA A 42 -3.55 5.29 4.11
CA ALA A 42 -2.44 4.97 5.00
C ALA A 42 -1.78 6.23 5.59
N ALA A 43 -1.51 7.24 4.76
CA ALA A 43 -0.97 8.52 5.20
C ALA A 43 -1.91 9.22 6.20
N SER A 44 -3.21 9.18 5.94
CA SER A 44 -4.24 9.73 6.85
C SER A 44 -4.29 8.99 8.19
N ALA A 45 -4.14 7.66 8.17
CA ALA A 45 -4.10 6.84 9.38
C ALA A 45 -2.90 7.21 10.28
N VAL A 46 -1.72 7.43 9.67
CA VAL A 46 -0.51 7.89 10.36
C VAL A 46 -0.69 9.31 10.90
N ALA A 47 -1.33 10.21 10.13
CA ALA A 47 -1.63 11.56 10.58
C ALA A 47 -2.57 11.57 11.80
N ILE A 48 -3.64 10.76 11.78
CA ILE A 48 -4.57 10.60 12.92
C ILE A 48 -3.82 10.10 14.16
N TYR A 49 -2.96 9.10 14.00
CA TYR A 49 -2.12 8.60 15.08
C TYR A 49 -1.24 9.72 15.66
N GLY A 50 -0.58 10.50 14.81
CA GLY A 50 0.24 11.64 15.23
C GLY A 50 -0.52 12.74 15.97
N ILE A 51 -1.76 13.03 15.57
CA ILE A 51 -2.61 14.01 16.27
C ILE A 51 -3.00 13.51 17.67
N ALA A 52 -3.04 12.18 17.88
CA ALA A 52 -3.45 11.54 19.12
C ALA A 52 -2.30 11.30 20.12
N VAL A 53 -1.16 10.80 19.64
CA VAL A 53 -0.03 10.41 20.49
C VAL A 53 1.17 11.36 20.41
N GLY A 54 1.23 12.21 19.38
CA GLY A 54 2.34 13.13 19.14
C GLY A 54 3.32 12.62 18.08
N VAL A 55 4.06 13.57 17.46
CA VAL A 55 4.97 13.31 16.34
C VAL A 55 6.14 12.41 16.74
N GLU A 56 6.65 12.55 17.96
CA GLU A 56 7.78 11.76 18.47
C GLU A 56 7.46 10.26 18.48
N GLU A 57 6.27 9.89 18.97
CA GLU A 57 5.82 8.50 19.01
C GLU A 57 5.57 7.92 17.60
N VAL A 58 5.03 8.74 16.68
CA VAL A 58 4.92 8.34 15.26
C VAL A 58 6.29 8.08 14.64
N ARG A 59 7.27 8.96 14.89
CA ARG A 59 8.63 8.80 14.38
C ARG A 59 9.30 7.55 14.95
N ARG A 60 9.06 7.21 16.22
CA ARG A 60 9.53 5.95 16.82
C ARG A 60 8.87 4.72 16.21
N ALA A 61 7.59 4.82 15.84
CA ALA A 61 6.86 3.74 15.18
C ALA A 61 7.31 3.55 13.71
N MET A 62 7.69 4.63 13.02
CA MET A 62 8.19 4.58 11.64
C MET A 62 9.66 4.15 11.62
N ARG A 63 9.89 2.85 11.44
CA ARG A 63 11.23 2.26 11.32
C ARG A 63 11.95 2.56 10.00
N VAL A 64 11.19 3.00 9.00
CA VAL A 64 11.70 3.30 7.66
C VAL A 64 11.37 4.76 7.35
N ASP A 65 12.36 5.46 6.81
CA ASP A 65 12.19 6.85 6.40
C ASP A 65 11.13 6.96 5.26
N PRO A 66 10.14 7.86 5.36
CA PRO A 66 9.08 7.98 4.36
C PRO A 66 9.57 8.31 2.94
N ILE A 67 10.66 9.06 2.81
CA ILE A 67 11.25 9.38 1.51
C ILE A 67 11.86 8.12 0.90
N SER A 68 12.50 7.29 1.73
CA SER A 68 13.02 5.98 1.32
C SER A 68 11.91 5.05 0.84
N VAL A 69 10.74 5.05 1.50
CA VAL A 69 9.56 4.28 1.04
C VAL A 69 9.08 4.78 -0.33
N ALA A 70 9.01 6.10 -0.53
CA ALA A 70 8.61 6.69 -1.81
C ALA A 70 9.60 6.33 -2.94
N GLY A 71 10.90 6.49 -2.67
CA GLY A 71 11.97 6.13 -3.61
C GLY A 71 11.95 4.64 -3.95
N PHE A 72 11.72 3.78 -2.97
CA PHE A 72 11.57 2.34 -3.18
C PHE A 72 10.34 2.00 -4.04
N GLY A 73 9.23 2.72 -3.88
CA GLY A 73 8.06 2.58 -4.74
C GLY A 73 8.34 2.91 -6.20
N VAL A 74 9.06 4.02 -6.46
CA VAL A 74 9.51 4.40 -7.81
C VAL A 74 10.46 3.34 -8.39
N PHE A 75 11.39 2.84 -7.57
CA PHE A 75 12.30 1.76 -7.96
C PHE A 75 11.53 0.50 -8.36
N ILE A 76 10.55 0.05 -7.57
CA ILE A 76 9.71 -1.11 -7.91
C ILE A 76 8.95 -0.88 -9.20
N ALA A 77 8.37 0.31 -9.41
CA ALA A 77 7.63 0.63 -10.62
C ALA A 77 8.53 0.57 -11.88
N ALA A 78 9.75 1.10 -11.79
CA ALA A 78 10.72 1.00 -12.88
C ALA A 78 11.17 -0.46 -13.11
N PHE A 79 11.42 -1.19 -12.03
CA PHE A 79 11.82 -2.59 -12.09
C PHE A 79 10.75 -3.48 -12.72
N ALA A 80 9.47 -3.24 -12.41
CA ALA A 80 8.35 -3.97 -13.01
C ALA A 80 8.34 -3.84 -14.55
N GLY A 81 8.64 -2.66 -15.08
CA GLY A 81 8.73 -2.46 -16.53
C GLY A 81 9.96 -3.11 -17.18
N LEU A 82 11.07 -3.26 -16.46
CA LEU A 82 12.26 -3.96 -16.95
C LEU A 82 11.98 -5.45 -17.21
N LEU A 83 11.08 -6.08 -16.44
CA LEU A 83 10.67 -7.47 -16.66
C LEU A 83 10.02 -7.68 -18.04
N SER A 84 9.27 -6.68 -18.54
CA SER A 84 8.64 -6.71 -19.87
C SER A 84 9.68 -6.81 -21.00
N LEU A 85 10.83 -6.14 -20.84
CA LEU A 85 11.91 -6.18 -21.85
C LEU A 85 12.50 -7.58 -22.01
N GLY A 86 12.60 -8.34 -20.91
CA GLY A 86 13.05 -9.74 -20.93
C GLY A 86 12.10 -10.69 -21.68
N GLN A 87 10.85 -10.29 -21.89
CA GLN A 87 9.84 -11.03 -22.66
C GLN A 87 9.70 -10.52 -24.11
N ALA A 88 10.61 -9.63 -24.55
CA ALA A 88 10.57 -9.00 -25.88
C ALA A 88 9.25 -8.25 -26.19
N VAL A 89 8.59 -7.70 -25.17
CA VAL A 89 7.41 -6.85 -25.29
C VAL A 89 7.73 -5.41 -24.85
N PRO A 90 6.91 -4.40 -25.24
CA PRO A 90 7.15 -3.01 -24.85
C PRO A 90 7.27 -2.82 -23.32
N TYR A 91 8.08 -1.84 -22.90
CA TYR A 91 8.23 -1.47 -21.50
C TYR A 91 6.88 -1.17 -20.83
N LEU A 92 6.69 -1.64 -19.59
CA LEU A 92 5.44 -1.56 -18.82
C LEU A 92 4.25 -2.33 -19.43
N THR A 93 4.49 -3.30 -20.31
CA THR A 93 3.47 -4.29 -20.66
C THR A 93 3.13 -5.14 -19.43
N GLY A 94 1.86 -5.17 -19.03
CA GLY A 94 1.38 -6.00 -17.92
C GLY A 94 1.57 -7.49 -18.22
N LEU A 95 2.39 -8.17 -17.42
CA LEU A 95 2.68 -9.58 -17.56
C LEU A 95 1.77 -10.41 -16.65
N TRP A 96 1.10 -11.42 -17.22
CA TRP A 96 0.18 -12.32 -16.51
C TRP A 96 0.78 -13.71 -16.40
N ALA A 97 0.66 -14.33 -15.23
CA ALA A 97 1.11 -15.70 -15.00
C ALA A 97 -0.08 -16.66 -15.08
N TYR A 98 0.13 -17.81 -15.71
CA TYR A 98 -0.90 -18.84 -15.88
C TYR A 98 -0.41 -20.15 -15.24
N PHE A 99 -1.23 -20.72 -14.38
CA PHE A 99 -0.96 -22.00 -13.72
C PHE A 99 -2.03 -23.01 -14.13
N GLU A 100 -1.61 -24.20 -14.56
CA GLU A 100 -2.52 -25.31 -14.84
C GLU A 100 -2.59 -26.23 -13.62
N ILE A 101 -3.75 -26.28 -12.98
CA ILE A 101 -4.02 -27.19 -11.86
C ILE A 101 -5.24 -28.04 -12.21
N GLY A 102 -5.05 -29.36 -12.29
CA GLY A 102 -6.14 -30.31 -12.55
C GLY A 102 -6.90 -30.11 -13.87
N GLY A 103 -6.25 -29.55 -14.90
CA GLY A 103 -6.87 -29.24 -16.20
C GLY A 103 -7.56 -27.88 -16.28
N SER A 104 -7.54 -27.09 -15.20
CA SER A 104 -8.03 -25.70 -15.18
C SER A 104 -6.88 -24.69 -15.24
N LYS A 105 -7.01 -23.68 -16.10
CA LYS A 105 -6.07 -22.54 -16.18
C LYS A 105 -6.47 -21.49 -15.15
N ILE A 106 -5.63 -21.33 -14.13
CA ILE A 106 -5.77 -20.28 -13.11
C ILE A 106 -4.81 -19.15 -13.48
N THR A 107 -5.34 -17.94 -13.65
CA THR A 107 -4.55 -16.74 -13.86
C THR A 107 -4.12 -16.17 -12.52
N ILE A 108 -2.84 -15.81 -12.40
CA ILE A 108 -2.30 -15.04 -11.27
C ILE A 108 -1.67 -13.78 -11.87
N SER A 109 -2.03 -12.63 -11.27
CA SER A 109 -2.42 -11.40 -11.97
C SER A 109 -3.85 -11.50 -12.43
#